data_AF-A0A972E0R4-F1
#
_entry.id   AF-A0A972E0R4-F1
#
_cell.length_a   1.000
_cell.length_b   1.000
_cell.length_c   1.000
_cell.angle_alpha   90.00
_cell.angle_beta   90.00
_cell.angle_gamma   90.00
#
_symmetry.space_group_name_H-M   'P 1'
#
loop_
_entity.id
_entity.type
_entity.pdbx_description
1 polymer ?
#
loop_
_entity_poly.entity_id
_entity_poly.type
_entity_poly.pdbx_seq_one_letter_code
_entity_poly.pdbx_strand_id
1 'polypeptide(L)' 'MNSNNTEASPDDMVFLFESKPSWNQHGGPELFTFDNHEPRGGCVLLNDGTVKFVRSEEELHALRWK' A
#
# COMPACT_ATOMS: atom_id res chain seq x y z
N MET A 1 -4.81 10.01 3.03
CA MET A 1 -4.24 8.76 3.56
C MET A 1 -5.35 7.73 3.70
N ASN A 2 -5.01 6.43 3.75
CA ASN A 2 -5.96 5.34 4.00
C ASN A 2 -6.93 5.76 5.12
N SER A 3 -8.24 5.73 4.85
CA SER A 3 -9.26 6.24 5.76
C SER A 3 -9.35 5.47 7.08
N ASN A 4 -8.76 4.27 7.15
CA ASN A 4 -8.68 3.49 8.39
C ASN A 4 -7.48 3.88 9.26
N ASN A 5 -6.55 4.68 8.73
CA ASN A 5 -5.38 5.13 9.45
C ASN A 5 -5.72 6.33 10.36
N THR A 6 -5.28 6.28 11.61
CA THR A 6 -5.46 7.29 12.66
C THR A 6 -4.14 7.49 13.42
N GLU A 7 -4.04 8.50 14.29
CA GLU A 7 -2.85 8.69 15.14
C GLU A 7 -2.55 7.49 16.06
N ALA A 8 -3.54 6.65 16.34
CA ALA A 8 -3.39 5.44 17.16
C ALA A 8 -3.13 4.18 16.30
N SER A 9 -3.03 4.31 14.98
CA SER A 9 -2.86 3.17 14.09
C SER A 9 -1.50 2.50 14.25
N PRO A 10 -1.43 1.17 14.12
CA PRO A 10 -0.18 0.42 14.14
C PRO A 10 0.80 0.89 13.06
N ASP A 11 2.09 0.84 13.39
CA ASP A 11 3.22 1.19 12.52
C ASP A 11 3.22 0.41 11.19
N ASP A 12 2.77 -0.85 11.21
CA ASP A 12 2.72 -1.76 10.05
C ASP A 12 1.44 -1.61 9.21
N MET A 13 0.57 -0.64 9.54
CA MET A 13 -0.65 -0.37 8.78
C MET A 13 -0.34 0.34 7.46
N VAL A 14 -1.05 -0.02 6.39
CA VAL A 14 -0.93 0.65 5.09
C VAL A 14 -1.42 2.10 5.19
N PHE A 15 -0.56 3.05 4.84
CA PHE A 15 -0.84 4.48 4.84
C PHE A 15 -1.32 4.97 3.46
N LEU A 16 -0.63 4.58 2.39
CA LEU A 16 -0.97 4.85 0.98
C LEU A 16 -0.18 3.90 0.07
N PHE A 17 -0.60 3.76 -1.19
CA PHE A 17 0.03 2.84 -2.14
C PHE A 17 0.21 3.49 -3.52
N GLU A 18 1.12 2.93 -4.29
CA GLU A 18 1.50 3.47 -5.59
C GLU A 18 0.36 3.40 -6.60
N SER A 19 0.22 4.45 -7.39
CA SER A 19 -0.65 4.54 -8.56
C SER A 19 0.07 5.32 -9.66
N LYS A 20 -0.55 5.50 -10.83
CA LYS A 20 -0.06 6.45 -11.83
C LYS A 20 -1.07 7.58 -11.98
N PRO A 21 -0.66 8.86 -11.87
CA PRO A 21 0.73 9.36 -11.83
C PRO A 21 1.36 9.57 -10.43
N SER A 22 0.78 9.10 -9.32
CA SER A 22 1.29 9.40 -7.96
C SER A 22 0.87 8.34 -6.93
N TRP A 23 0.69 8.70 -5.67
CA TRP A 23 0.20 7.77 -4.64
C TRP A 23 -1.32 7.84 -4.49
N ASN A 24 -1.97 6.67 -4.47
CA ASN A 24 -3.37 6.54 -4.10
C ASN A 24 -3.50 6.53 -2.57
N GLN A 25 -4.38 7.40 -2.08
CA GLN A 25 -4.65 7.61 -0.66
C GLN A 25 -5.99 7.04 -0.22
N HIS A 26 -6.75 6.41 -1.12
CA HIS A 26 -8.12 5.94 -0.91
C HIS A 26 -8.28 4.50 -1.39
N GLY A 27 -9.27 3.81 -0.81
CA GLY A 27 -9.55 2.40 -1.08
C GLY A 27 -8.53 1.47 -0.43
N GLY A 28 -8.49 0.23 -0.91
CA GLY A 28 -7.65 -0.83 -0.39
C GLY A 28 -6.93 -1.62 -1.49
N PRO A 29 -6.60 -2.89 -1.23
CA PRO A 29 -5.82 -3.71 -2.15
C PRO A 29 -6.51 -3.91 -3.51
N GLU A 30 -7.84 -3.79 -3.58
CA GLU A 30 -8.61 -3.91 -4.81
C GLU A 30 -8.29 -2.84 -5.88
N LEU A 31 -7.64 -1.74 -5.48
CA LEU A 31 -7.20 -0.68 -6.39
C LEU A 31 -5.71 -0.73 -6.69
N PHE A 32 -4.97 -1.67 -6.11
CA PHE A 32 -3.54 -1.82 -6.31
C PHE A 32 -3.25 -2.43 -7.68
N THR A 33 -2.15 -2.01 -8.31
CA THR A 33 -1.69 -2.58 -9.58
C THR A 33 -0.20 -2.95 -9.51
N PHE A 34 0.13 -4.12 -10.06
CA PHE A 34 1.51 -4.62 -10.16
C PHE A 34 2.19 -4.20 -11.47
N ASP A 35 1.48 -3.51 -12.36
CA ASP A 35 1.94 -3.25 -13.73
C ASP A 35 2.66 -1.89 -13.86
N ASN A 36 2.98 -1.26 -12.73
CA ASN A 36 3.68 0.03 -12.71
C ASN A 36 5.18 -0.09 -13.02
N HIS A 37 5.78 -1.26 -12.73
CA HIS A 37 7.22 -1.55 -12.80
C HIS A 37 7.54 -2.81 -13.59
N GLU A 38 8.81 -2.92 -14.01
CA GLU A 38 9.42 -4.15 -14.51
C GLU A 38 10.72 -4.43 -13.71
N PRO A 39 10.82 -5.55 -12.96
CA PRO A 39 9.83 -6.61 -12.83
C PRO A 39 8.56 -6.16 -12.11
N ARG A 40 7.43 -6.82 -12.42
CA ARG A 40 6.09 -6.50 -11.89
C ARG A 40 6.08 -6.37 -10.38
N GLY A 41 5.37 -5.35 -9.90
CA GLY A 41 5.21 -5.00 -8.51
C GLY A 41 4.74 -3.57 -8.32
N GLY A 42 4.64 -3.15 -7.07
CA GLY A 42 4.32 -1.77 -6.71
C GLY A 42 4.70 -1.43 -5.28
N CYS A 43 4.76 -0.14 -4.98
CA CYS A 43 5.14 0.36 -3.66
C CYS A 43 3.92 0.55 -2.74
N VAL A 44 4.09 0.20 -1.47
CA VAL A 44 3.15 0.52 -0.37
C VAL A 44 3.91 1.25 0.72
N LEU A 45 3.40 2.40 1.16
CA LEU A 45 3.91 3.13 2.31
C LEU A 45 3.16 2.65 3.56
N LEU A 46 3.92 2.26 4.58
CA LEU A 46 3.40 1.92 5.90
C LEU A 46 3.38 3.17 6.80
N ASN A 47 2.64 3.07 7.90
CA ASN A 47 2.42 4.18 8.83
C ASN A 47 3.71 4.69 9.49
N ASP A 48 4.69 3.82 9.69
CA ASP A 48 6.02 4.14 10.20
C ASP A 48 6.92 4.90 9.21
N GLY A 49 6.44 5.12 7.97
CA GLY A 49 7.22 5.74 6.89
C GLY A 49 8.02 4.76 6.04
N THR A 50 7.98 3.45 6.35
CA THR A 50 8.66 2.42 5.56
C THR A 50 7.94 2.20 4.23
N VAL A 51 8.70 2.17 3.13
CA VAL A 51 8.18 1.76 1.82
C VAL A 51 8.49 0.29 1.57
N LYS A 52 7.46 -0.51 1.32
CA LYS A 52 7.55 -1.91 0.90
C LYS A 52 7.25 -2.06 -0.59
N PHE A 53 8.02 -2.90 -1.28
CA PHE A 53 7.74 -3.28 -2.66
C PHE A 53 7.06 -4.66 -2.69
N VAL A 54 5.80 -4.69 -3.11
CA VAL A 54 4.91 -5.86 -3.12
C VAL A 54 4.90 -6.47 -4.52
N ARG A 55 5.03 -7.79 -4.62
CA ARG A 55 5.17 -8.52 -5.90
C ARG A 55 4.06 -9.52 -6.17
N SER A 56 3.23 -9.86 -5.18
CA SER A 56 2.14 -10.82 -5.34
C SER A 56 0.87 -10.39 -4.61
N GLU A 57 -0.25 -10.96 -5.04
CA GLU A 57 -1.54 -10.82 -4.36
C GLU A 57 -1.48 -11.33 -2.92
N GLU A 58 -0.75 -12.42 -2.66
CA GLU A 58 -0.58 -12.97 -1.32
C GLU A 58 0.13 -11.96 -0.39
N GLU A 59 1.24 -11.37 -0.86
CA GLU A 59 1.94 -10.32 -0.10
C GLU A 59 1.05 -9.09 0.12
N LEU A 60 0.27 -8.68 -0.89
CA LEU A 60 -0.62 -7.53 -0.82
C LEU A 60 -1.74 -7.72 0.22
N HIS A 61 -2.37 -8.90 0.21
CA HIS A 61 -3.48 -9.23 1.11
C HIS A 61 -3.02 -9.58 2.53
N ALA A 62 -1.74 -9.92 2.72
CA ALA A 62 -1.15 -10.10 4.04
C ALA A 62 -0.87 -8.78 4.78
N LEU A 63 -0.91 -7.63 4.10
CA LEU A 63 -0.72 -6.32 4.73
C LEU A 63 -1.95 -5.91 5.58
N ARG A 64 -1.71 -5.05 6.57
CA ARG A 64 -2.76 -4.51 7.44
C ARG A 64 -3.41 -3.27 6.81
N TRP A 65 -4.57 -3.47 6.20
CA TRP A 65 -5.34 -2.40 5.55
C TRP A 65 -6.36 -1.71 6.47
N LYS A 66 -6.75 -2.38 7.56
CA LYS A 66 -7.73 -1.96 8.56
C LYS A 66 -7.20 -2.26 9.95
#